data_AF-A0A2T5IPI5-F1
#
_entry.id   AF-A0A2T5IPI5-F1
#
_cell.length_a   1.000
_cell.length_b   1.000
_cell.length_c   1.000
_cell.angle_alpha   90.00
_cell.angle_beta   90.00
_cell.angle_gamma   90.00
#
_symmetry.space_group_name_H-M   'P 1'
#
loop_
_entity.id
_entity.type
_entity.pdbx_description
1 polymer ?
#
loop_
_entity_poly.entity_id
_entity_poly.type
_entity_poly.pdbx_seq_one_letter_code
_entity_poly.pdbx_strand_id
1 'polypeptide(L)'
;MLTVAEAVKILSKKNITHSEEMVRRWIRKGKIKDAVKFSNKEGWLIPEDSLEEVIAAKTYMNSGIKSTKEYRKGYQDALAYIKERDYELIKQSPPVYEKEFTIYRDDALDLAEDMLPETQLVNPFKKFVDDTLFKCSHAEPLSSIVVKVLNNWVLVEDTNDIYNIAKLPNLNVTFEDHLTRALLRDQFNTFKRTSLAV
;
A
#
# COMPACT_ATOMS: atom_id res chain seq x y z
N MET A 1 24.81 10.45 13.49
CA MET A 1 23.97 10.61 14.71
C MET A 1 24.40 11.89 15.40
N LEU A 2 23.45 12.75 15.75
CA LEU A 2 23.68 14.10 16.26
C LEU A 2 23.19 14.24 17.70
N THR A 3 23.88 15.06 18.49
CA THR A 3 23.37 15.54 19.77
C THR A 3 22.27 16.61 19.57
N VAL A 4 21.48 16.86 20.61
CA VAL A 4 20.48 17.96 20.61
C VAL A 4 21.13 19.30 20.29
N ALA A 5 22.33 19.57 20.81
CA ALA A 5 23.05 20.82 20.58
C ALA A 5 23.48 20.98 19.11
N GLU A 6 23.96 19.91 18.49
CA GLU A 6 24.32 19.90 17.06
C GLU A 6 23.08 20.07 16.17
N ALA A 7 21.98 19.37 16.50
CA ALA A 7 20.72 19.54 15.81
C ALA A 7 20.21 20.99 15.89
N VAL A 8 20.30 21.65 17.06
CA VAL A 8 19.95 23.07 17.20
C VAL A 8 20.83 23.97 16.36
N LYS A 9 22.15 23.73 16.28
CA LYS A 9 23.04 24.51 15.40
C LYS A 9 22.60 24.41 13.93
N ILE A 10 22.25 23.21 13.47
CA ILE A 10 21.78 22.99 12.09
C ILE A 10 20.42 23.69 11.86
N LEU A 11 19.46 23.51 12.77
CA LEU A 11 18.14 24.12 12.69
C LEU A 11 18.19 25.65 12.78
N SER A 12 19.12 26.19 13.57
CA SER A 12 19.37 27.62 13.72
C SER A 12 19.87 28.24 12.43
N LYS A 13 20.82 27.59 11.72
CA LYS A 13 21.31 28.04 10.42
C LYS A 13 20.21 28.12 9.36
N LYS A 14 19.16 27.31 9.52
CA LYS A 14 18.00 27.27 8.62
C LYS A 14 16.81 28.12 9.11
N ASN A 15 16.99 28.95 10.14
CA ASN A 15 15.94 29.78 10.75
C ASN A 15 14.69 28.98 11.19
N ILE A 16 14.85 27.73 11.62
CA ILE A 16 13.73 26.87 12.04
C ILE A 16 13.49 27.01 13.56
N THR A 17 14.55 26.85 14.36
CA THR A 17 14.50 27.07 15.82
C THR A 17 15.91 27.25 16.37
N HIS A 18 16.01 27.98 17.49
CA HIS A 18 17.24 28.18 18.24
C HIS A 18 17.17 27.55 19.64
N SER A 19 16.10 26.81 19.96
CA SER A 19 15.83 26.29 21.31
C SER A 19 16.02 24.78 21.41
N GLU A 20 16.92 24.35 22.29
CA GLU A 20 17.09 22.93 22.63
C GLU A 20 15.83 22.32 23.25
N GLU A 21 15.08 23.10 24.02
CA GLU A 21 13.83 22.64 24.64
C GLU A 21 12.79 22.29 23.58
N MET A 22 12.71 23.08 22.51
CA MET A 22 11.82 22.81 21.38
C MET A 22 12.20 21.49 20.70
N VAL A 23 13.50 21.26 20.47
CA VAL A 23 14.01 20.01 19.88
C VAL A 23 13.71 18.82 20.79
N ARG A 24 13.98 18.92 22.10
CA ARG A 24 13.61 17.88 23.07
C ARG A 24 12.10 17.59 23.08
N ARG A 25 11.26 18.61 22.94
CA ARG A 25 9.80 18.45 22.83
C ARG A 25 9.40 17.71 21.55
N TRP A 26 10.08 17.95 20.42
CA TRP A 26 9.82 17.23 19.17
C TRP A 26 10.17 15.76 19.27
N ILE A 27 11.29 15.44 19.91
CA ILE A 27 11.70 14.05 20.20
C ILE A 27 10.62 13.36 21.05
N ARG A 28 10.21 13.96 22.18
CA ARG A 28 9.16 13.38 23.05
C ARG A 28 7.81 13.21 22.36
N LYS A 29 7.51 14.02 21.35
CA LYS A 29 6.27 13.94 20.55
C LYS A 29 6.39 13.01 19.34
N GLY A 30 7.52 12.31 19.17
CA GLY A 30 7.76 11.40 18.05
C GLY A 30 7.88 12.10 16.70
N LYS A 31 8.18 13.41 16.67
CA LYS A 31 8.38 14.15 15.41
C LYS A 31 9.74 13.92 14.79
N ILE A 32 10.72 13.60 15.62
CA ILE A 32 12.04 13.11 15.19
C ILE A 32 12.02 11.63 15.52
N LYS A 33 11.95 10.79 14.47
CA LYS A 33 11.90 9.34 14.62
C LYS A 33 13.26 8.80 15.06
N ASP A 34 13.23 7.64 15.71
CA ASP A 34 14.41 6.86 16.09
C ASP A 34 15.47 7.61 16.90
N ALA A 35 15.08 8.73 17.53
CA ALA A 35 15.91 9.42 18.49
C ALA A 35 15.99 8.59 19.77
N VAL A 36 17.22 8.27 20.19
CA VAL A 36 17.47 7.39 21.33
C VAL A 36 18.03 8.23 22.47
N LYS A 37 17.52 8.00 23.69
CA LYS A 37 18.12 8.58 24.89
C LYS A 37 19.33 7.73 25.28
N PHE A 38 20.53 8.24 25.02
CA PHE A 38 21.77 7.50 25.23
C PHE A 38 22.12 7.39 26.72
N SER A 39 22.06 8.50 27.46
CA SER A 39 22.20 8.51 28.92
C SER A 39 21.58 9.77 29.52
N ASN A 40 21.43 9.83 30.87
CA ASN A 40 20.99 11.06 31.54
C ASN A 40 22.02 12.20 31.39
N LYS A 41 23.30 11.87 31.19
CA LYS A 41 24.39 12.84 31.09
C LYS A 41 24.63 13.31 29.66
N GLU A 42 24.56 12.42 28.68
CA GLU A 42 24.78 12.72 27.24
C GLU A 42 23.48 13.08 26.50
N GLY A 43 22.31 12.75 27.06
CA GLY A 43 21.03 13.17 26.54
C GLY A 43 20.55 12.34 25.35
N TRP A 44 19.96 13.00 24.36
CA TRP A 44 19.38 12.36 23.18
C TRP A 44 20.34 12.37 21.99
N LEU A 45 20.40 11.24 21.28
CA LEU A 45 21.02 11.10 19.98
C LEU A 45 19.92 11.08 18.91
N ILE A 46 20.14 11.84 17.85
CA ILE A 46 19.19 12.09 16.78
C ILE A 46 19.78 11.57 15.46
N PRO A 47 19.10 10.67 14.75
CA PRO A 47 19.48 10.31 13.39
C PRO A 47 19.45 11.53 12.48
N GLU A 48 20.43 11.64 11.59
CA GLU A 48 20.54 12.77 10.66
C GLU A 48 19.35 12.83 9.71
N ASP A 49 18.99 11.70 9.10
CA ASP A 49 17.84 11.56 8.20
C ASP A 49 16.53 12.02 8.86
N SER A 50 16.31 11.64 10.12
CA SER A 50 15.13 12.06 10.89
C SER A 50 15.11 13.57 11.18
N LEU A 51 16.28 14.19 11.35
CA LEU A 51 16.37 15.64 11.48
C LEU A 51 16.12 16.34 10.13
N GLU A 52 16.61 15.77 9.03
CA GLU A 52 16.38 16.26 7.68
C GLU A 52 14.89 16.23 7.29
N GLU A 53 14.16 15.17 7.65
CA GLU A 53 12.70 15.11 7.48
C GLU A 53 12.00 16.29 8.17
N VAL A 54 12.38 16.59 9.40
CA VAL A 54 11.82 17.72 10.17
C VAL A 54 12.18 19.04 9.51
N ILE A 55 13.41 19.19 9.02
CA ILE A 55 13.87 20.37 8.30
C ILE A 55 13.04 20.55 7.02
N ALA A 56 12.89 19.52 6.20
CA ALA A 56 12.12 19.56 4.97
C ALA A 56 10.66 19.95 5.25
N ALA A 57 10.02 19.32 6.24
CA ALA A 57 8.65 19.64 6.63
C ALA A 57 8.50 21.09 7.12
N LYS A 58 9.48 21.61 7.87
CA LYS A 58 9.45 22.99 8.40
C LYS A 58 9.76 24.03 7.36
N THR A 59 10.73 23.78 6.48
CA THR A 59 11.02 24.64 5.34
C THR A 59 9.83 24.70 4.38
N TYR A 60 9.13 23.57 4.16
CA TYR A 60 7.89 23.53 3.38
C TYR A 60 6.73 24.30 4.05
N MET A 61 6.63 24.29 5.39
CA MET A 61 5.64 25.12 6.10
C MET A 61 6.00 26.61 6.11
N ASN A 62 7.30 26.94 6.16
CA ASN A 62 7.82 28.31 6.21
C ASN A 62 7.91 28.96 4.82
N SER A 63 7.86 28.20 3.72
CA SER A 63 7.87 28.72 2.34
C SER A 63 6.59 29.49 1.96
N GLY A 64 5.67 29.73 2.90
CA GLY A 64 4.47 30.54 2.67
C GLY A 64 3.37 29.82 1.89
N ILE A 65 3.60 28.57 1.44
CA ILE A 65 2.56 27.72 0.87
C ILE A 65 1.70 27.18 2.03
N LYS A 66 0.92 28.06 2.63
CA LYS A 66 -0.25 27.63 3.42
C LYS A 66 -1.10 26.85 2.42
N SER A 67 -1.26 25.53 2.62
CA SER A 67 -2.29 24.80 1.87
C SER A 67 -3.62 25.45 2.25
N THR A 68 -4.08 26.39 1.45
CA THR A 68 -5.35 27.04 1.66
C THR A 68 -6.43 25.97 1.56
N LYS A 69 -7.62 26.24 2.11
CA LYS A 69 -8.74 25.31 2.00
C LYS A 69 -9.00 24.97 0.53
N GLU A 70 -8.80 25.97 -0.34
CA GLU A 70 -8.89 25.90 -1.78
C GLU A 70 -7.82 24.99 -2.39
N TYR A 71 -6.55 25.08 -1.94
CA TYR A 71 -5.50 24.18 -2.40
C TYR A 71 -5.79 22.73 -2.01
N ARG A 72 -6.19 22.47 -0.76
CA ARG A 72 -6.54 21.09 -0.33
C ARG A 72 -7.69 20.53 -1.13
N LYS A 73 -8.71 21.35 -1.39
CA LYS A 73 -9.84 20.97 -2.22
C LYS A 73 -9.38 20.65 -3.63
N GLY A 74 -8.66 21.56 -4.29
CA GLY A 74 -8.14 21.33 -5.64
C GLY A 74 -7.24 20.11 -5.74
N TYR A 75 -6.42 19.83 -4.72
CA TYR A 75 -5.61 18.63 -4.63
C TYR A 75 -6.47 17.36 -4.53
N GLN A 76 -7.48 17.35 -3.67
CA GLN A 76 -8.41 16.21 -3.55
C GLN A 76 -9.21 15.99 -4.85
N ASP A 77 -9.68 17.08 -5.47
CA ASP A 77 -10.40 17.04 -6.75
C ASP A 77 -9.50 16.47 -7.85
N ALA A 78 -8.23 16.87 -7.90
CA ALA A 78 -7.24 16.33 -8.85
C ALA A 78 -6.98 14.83 -8.60
N LEU A 79 -6.83 14.39 -7.35
CA LEU A 79 -6.67 12.97 -7.02
C LEU A 79 -7.91 12.14 -7.41
N ALA A 80 -9.10 12.67 -7.18
CA ALA A 80 -10.35 12.01 -7.57
C ALA A 80 -10.46 11.88 -9.09
N TYR A 81 -10.14 12.95 -9.83
CA TYR A 81 -10.08 12.94 -11.28
C TYR A 81 -9.06 11.92 -11.82
N ILE A 82 -7.85 11.88 -11.25
CA ILE A 82 -6.82 10.89 -11.64
C ILE A 82 -7.34 9.48 -11.39
N LYS A 83 -7.95 9.23 -10.23
CA LYS A 83 -8.50 7.90 -9.89
C LYS A 83 -9.60 7.46 -10.86
N GLU A 84 -10.49 8.35 -11.25
CA GLU A 84 -11.56 8.07 -12.22
C GLU A 84 -11.01 7.87 -13.63
N ARG A 85 -10.07 8.73 -14.06
CA ARG A 85 -9.37 8.58 -15.33
C ARG A 85 -8.66 7.23 -15.42
N ASP A 86 -7.90 6.85 -14.40
CA ASP A 86 -7.16 5.59 -14.39
C ASP A 86 -8.10 4.38 -14.46
N TYR A 87 -9.27 4.47 -13.81
CA TYR A 87 -10.31 3.44 -13.91
C TYR A 87 -10.86 3.30 -15.35
N GLU A 88 -11.09 4.40 -16.05
CA GLU A 88 -11.55 4.32 -17.45
C GLU A 88 -10.44 3.89 -18.40
N LEU A 89 -9.18 4.27 -18.15
CA LEU A 89 -8.02 3.87 -18.96
C LEU A 89 -7.71 2.38 -18.86
N ILE A 90 -7.79 1.79 -17.66
CA ILE A 90 -7.54 0.35 -17.48
C ILE A 90 -8.65 -0.51 -18.12
N LYS A 91 -9.84 0.06 -18.37
CA LYS A 91 -10.97 -0.60 -19.05
C LYS A 91 -10.90 -0.56 -20.58
N GLN A 92 -9.98 0.21 -21.17
CA GLN A 92 -9.90 0.34 -22.63
C GLN A 92 -9.43 -0.97 -23.29
N SER A 93 -9.61 -1.06 -24.61
CA SER A 93 -9.07 -2.15 -25.43
C SER A 93 -8.15 -1.56 -26.52
N PRO A 94 -6.82 -1.72 -26.42
CA PRO A 94 -6.09 -2.39 -25.35
C PRO A 94 -6.10 -1.59 -24.03
N PRO A 95 -5.99 -2.26 -22.87
CA PRO A 95 -5.94 -1.57 -21.57
C PRO A 95 -4.63 -0.81 -21.40
N VAL A 96 -4.68 0.32 -20.70
CA VAL A 96 -3.48 1.06 -20.28
C VAL A 96 -3.03 0.56 -18.91
N TYR A 97 -1.74 0.25 -18.77
CA TYR A 97 -1.15 -0.28 -17.54
C TYR A 97 0.30 0.16 -17.39
N GLU A 98 0.79 0.14 -16.14
CA GLU A 98 2.19 0.44 -15.81
C GLU A 98 2.98 -0.82 -15.45
N LYS A 99 2.29 -1.86 -14.97
CA LYS A 99 2.86 -3.14 -14.59
C LYS A 99 1.94 -4.26 -15.02
N GLU A 100 2.55 -5.35 -15.47
CA GLU A 100 1.89 -6.60 -15.84
C GLU A 100 2.60 -7.75 -15.14
N PHE A 101 1.84 -8.73 -14.68
CA PHE A 101 2.38 -10.00 -14.20
C PHE A 101 1.36 -11.12 -14.39
N THR A 102 1.83 -12.34 -14.21
CA THR A 102 1.05 -13.55 -14.41
C THR A 102 0.84 -14.25 -13.07
N ILE A 103 -0.39 -14.68 -12.82
CA ILE A 103 -0.70 -15.60 -11.72
C ILE A 103 -0.79 -17.00 -12.32
N TYR A 104 0.12 -17.87 -11.94
CA TYR A 104 0.08 -19.28 -12.34
C TYR A 104 -0.97 -20.03 -11.53
N ARG A 105 -1.67 -20.94 -12.21
CA ARG A 105 -2.73 -21.73 -11.61
C ARG A 105 -2.22 -22.57 -10.45
N ASP A 106 -1.11 -23.27 -10.64
CA ASP A 106 -0.58 -24.18 -9.63
C ASP A 106 -0.16 -23.40 -8.36
N ASP A 107 0.54 -22.28 -8.51
CA ASP A 107 0.91 -21.39 -7.39
C ASP A 107 -0.32 -20.85 -6.64
N ALA A 108 -1.35 -20.43 -7.38
CA ALA A 108 -2.59 -19.94 -6.77
C ALA A 108 -3.34 -21.04 -6.03
N LEU A 109 -3.34 -22.27 -6.54
CA LEU A 109 -3.98 -23.41 -5.91
C LEU A 109 -3.21 -23.87 -4.67
N ASP A 110 -1.88 -23.86 -4.69
CA ASP A 110 -1.07 -24.14 -3.51
C ASP A 110 -1.29 -23.09 -2.41
N LEU A 111 -1.33 -21.80 -2.79
CA LEU A 111 -1.71 -20.72 -1.87
C LEU A 111 -3.14 -20.90 -1.32
N ALA A 112 -4.08 -21.35 -2.15
CA ALA A 112 -5.47 -21.59 -1.73
C ALA A 112 -5.57 -22.71 -0.68
N GLU A 113 -4.75 -23.76 -0.81
CA GLU A 113 -4.65 -24.84 0.17
C GLU A 113 -4.08 -24.34 1.50
N ASP A 114 -2.98 -23.59 1.46
CA ASP A 114 -2.35 -22.99 2.65
C ASP A 114 -3.26 -22.02 3.42
N MET A 115 -4.22 -21.40 2.73
CA MET A 115 -5.16 -20.46 3.33
C MET A 115 -6.27 -21.13 4.15
N LEU A 116 -6.47 -22.45 4.00
CA LEU A 116 -7.60 -23.16 4.60
C LEU A 116 -7.19 -23.93 5.86
N PRO A 117 -7.85 -23.70 7.01
CA PRO A 117 -7.58 -24.45 8.22
C PRO A 117 -8.17 -25.87 8.19
N GLU A 118 -9.19 -26.11 7.36
CA GLU A 118 -9.94 -27.37 7.30
C GLU A 118 -9.63 -28.11 5.99
N THR A 119 -8.96 -29.27 6.10
CA THR A 119 -8.59 -30.13 4.97
C THR A 119 -9.78 -30.55 4.10
N GLN A 120 -10.97 -30.64 4.70
CA GLN A 120 -12.21 -31.03 4.03
C GLN A 120 -12.68 -29.99 3.00
N LEU A 121 -12.35 -28.72 3.22
CA LEU A 121 -12.75 -27.60 2.35
C LEU A 121 -11.75 -27.35 1.22
N VAL A 122 -10.55 -27.95 1.27
CA VAL A 122 -9.47 -27.72 0.28
C VAL A 122 -9.90 -28.09 -1.13
N ASN A 123 -10.32 -29.34 -1.36
CA ASN A 123 -10.70 -29.79 -2.70
C ASN A 123 -11.93 -29.05 -3.25
N PRO A 124 -13.02 -28.85 -2.48
CA PRO A 124 -14.15 -28.02 -2.91
C PRO A 124 -13.74 -26.59 -3.27
N PHE A 125 -12.87 -25.97 -2.47
CA PHE A 125 -12.43 -24.59 -2.71
C PHE A 125 -11.49 -24.48 -3.91
N LYS A 126 -10.52 -25.38 -4.05
CA LYS A 126 -9.64 -25.45 -5.24
C LYS A 126 -10.47 -25.58 -6.53
N LYS A 127 -11.49 -26.44 -6.52
CA LYS A 127 -12.42 -26.57 -7.64
C LYS A 127 -13.21 -25.29 -7.91
N PHE A 128 -13.68 -24.62 -6.86
CA PHE A 128 -14.37 -23.34 -6.99
C PHE A 128 -13.46 -22.27 -7.62
N VAL A 129 -12.22 -22.14 -7.17
CA VAL A 129 -11.22 -21.21 -7.74
C VAL A 129 -10.96 -21.53 -9.21
N ASP A 130 -10.82 -22.80 -9.57
CA ASP A 130 -10.70 -23.20 -10.97
C ASP A 130 -11.90 -22.74 -11.80
N ASP A 131 -13.12 -23.05 -11.33
CA ASP A 131 -14.34 -22.76 -12.07
C ASP A 131 -14.59 -21.24 -12.21
N THR A 132 -14.25 -20.43 -11.21
CA THR A 132 -14.53 -18.98 -11.20
C THR A 132 -13.39 -18.13 -11.73
N LEU A 133 -12.13 -18.47 -11.44
CA LEU A 133 -10.97 -17.62 -11.73
C LEU A 133 -10.20 -18.08 -12.97
N PHE A 134 -9.91 -19.39 -13.09
CA PHE A 134 -9.05 -19.91 -14.17
C PHE A 134 -9.84 -20.40 -15.38
N LYS A 135 -11.07 -20.89 -15.20
CA LYS A 135 -11.93 -21.31 -16.29
C LYS A 135 -12.59 -20.11 -16.93
N CYS A 136 -13.24 -19.26 -16.15
CA CYS A 136 -13.75 -17.94 -16.53
C CYS A 136 -14.20 -17.78 -18.02
N SER A 137 -15.08 -18.67 -18.48
CA SER A 137 -15.64 -18.78 -19.86
C SER A 137 -14.89 -19.66 -20.88
N HIS A 138 -13.73 -20.21 -20.52
CA HIS A 138 -13.04 -21.27 -21.26
C HIS A 138 -13.65 -22.65 -20.99
N ALA A 139 -13.40 -23.59 -21.92
CA ALA A 139 -13.83 -24.98 -21.77
C ALA A 139 -13.12 -25.68 -20.61
N GLU A 140 -11.82 -25.39 -20.44
CA GLU A 140 -10.94 -25.93 -19.41
C GLU A 140 -10.27 -24.77 -18.64
N PRO A 141 -9.86 -24.99 -17.36
CA PRO A 141 -9.11 -24.00 -16.61
C PRO A 141 -7.79 -23.61 -17.31
N LEU A 142 -7.53 -22.32 -17.40
CA LEU A 142 -6.27 -21.77 -17.90
C LEU A 142 -5.10 -22.15 -16.97
N SER A 143 -3.92 -22.37 -17.53
CA SER A 143 -2.69 -22.60 -16.72
C SER A 143 -2.23 -21.34 -15.99
N SER A 144 -2.70 -20.18 -16.40
CA SER A 144 -2.35 -18.89 -15.84
C SER A 144 -3.33 -17.81 -16.26
N ILE A 145 -3.38 -16.73 -15.48
CA ILE A 145 -4.13 -15.51 -15.80
C ILE A 145 -3.21 -14.29 -15.80
N VAL A 146 -3.55 -13.30 -16.62
CA VAL A 146 -2.80 -12.05 -16.75
C VAL A 146 -3.42 -10.95 -15.89
N VAL A 147 -2.57 -10.28 -15.14
CA VAL A 147 -2.93 -9.17 -14.28
C VAL A 147 -2.25 -7.90 -14.75
N LYS A 148 -3.05 -6.88 -15.02
CA LYS A 148 -2.61 -5.55 -15.41
C LYS A 148 -2.88 -4.56 -14.29
N VAL A 149 -1.93 -3.70 -14.02
CA VAL A 149 -2.00 -2.74 -12.92
C VAL A 149 -1.80 -1.33 -13.46
N LEU A 150 -2.66 -0.42 -13.00
CA LEU A 150 -2.52 1.01 -13.22
C LEU A 150 -2.84 1.75 -11.92
N ASN A 151 -1.79 2.25 -11.26
CA ASN A 151 -1.89 3.01 -10.01
C ASN A 151 -2.61 2.18 -8.93
N ASN A 152 -3.84 2.53 -8.59
CA ASN A 152 -4.63 1.80 -7.57
C ASN A 152 -5.62 0.81 -8.19
N TRP A 153 -5.61 0.62 -9.51
CA TRP A 153 -6.52 -0.27 -10.21
C TRP A 153 -5.81 -1.49 -10.75
N VAL A 154 -6.48 -2.61 -10.68
CA VAL A 154 -6.02 -3.90 -11.16
C VAL A 154 -7.10 -4.46 -12.07
N LEU A 155 -6.73 -4.90 -13.26
CA LEU A 155 -7.55 -5.66 -14.17
C LEU A 155 -7.01 -7.09 -14.23
N VAL A 156 -7.85 -8.07 -13.96
CA VAL A 156 -7.60 -9.47 -14.31
C VAL A 156 -8.14 -9.66 -15.71
N GLU A 157 -7.27 -9.76 -16.71
CA GLU A 157 -7.65 -9.66 -18.13
C GLU A 157 -8.58 -10.80 -18.56
N ASP A 158 -8.29 -12.02 -18.10
CA ASP A 158 -9.05 -13.21 -18.48
C ASP A 158 -10.47 -13.21 -17.90
N THR A 159 -10.68 -12.59 -16.74
CA THR A 159 -11.99 -12.51 -16.09
C THR A 159 -12.71 -11.19 -16.31
N ASN A 160 -12.00 -10.17 -16.83
CA ASN A 160 -12.42 -8.77 -16.85
C ASN A 160 -12.78 -8.19 -15.47
N ASP A 161 -12.33 -8.81 -14.39
CA ASP A 161 -12.56 -8.31 -13.04
C ASP A 161 -11.64 -7.13 -12.73
N ILE A 162 -12.18 -6.11 -12.06
CA ILE A 162 -11.44 -4.90 -11.69
C ILE A 162 -11.44 -4.71 -10.18
N TYR A 163 -10.25 -4.56 -9.62
CA TYR A 163 -10.03 -4.39 -8.19
C TYR A 163 -9.35 -3.06 -7.88
N ASN A 164 -9.61 -2.53 -6.67
CA ASN A 164 -8.92 -1.36 -6.16
C ASN A 164 -7.92 -1.75 -5.07
N ILE A 165 -6.62 -1.55 -5.33
CA ILE A 165 -5.52 -1.92 -4.42
C ILE A 165 -5.66 -1.25 -3.06
N ALA A 166 -6.14 0.00 -3.01
CA ALA A 166 -6.31 0.72 -1.75
C ALA A 166 -7.38 0.11 -0.82
N LYS A 167 -8.17 -0.85 -1.31
CA LYS A 167 -9.13 -1.63 -0.50
C LYS A 167 -8.57 -2.98 -0.05
N LEU A 168 -7.39 -3.38 -0.53
CA LEU A 168 -6.75 -4.63 -0.14
C LEU A 168 -6.16 -4.49 1.28
N PRO A 169 -6.08 -5.59 2.05
CA PRO A 169 -5.40 -5.59 3.35
C PRO A 169 -3.93 -5.13 3.21
N ASN A 170 -3.21 -4.85 4.30
CA ASN A 170 -1.77 -4.59 4.18
C ASN A 170 -1.01 -5.85 4.62
N LEU A 171 -0.29 -6.48 3.69
CA LEU A 171 0.51 -7.67 3.94
C LEU A 171 2.00 -7.38 3.69
N ASN A 172 2.88 -7.91 4.55
CA ASN A 172 4.32 -7.80 4.39
C ASN A 172 4.87 -8.87 3.44
N VAL A 173 4.39 -8.85 2.19
CA VAL A 173 4.80 -9.77 1.10
C VAL A 173 4.96 -8.96 -0.19
N THR A 174 5.41 -9.61 -1.28
CA THR A 174 5.46 -8.97 -2.60
C THR A 174 4.06 -8.52 -3.03
N PHE A 175 3.99 -7.52 -3.91
CA PHE A 175 2.70 -7.01 -4.37
C PHE A 175 1.88 -8.09 -5.10
N GLU A 176 2.56 -8.94 -5.86
CA GLU A 176 2.01 -10.07 -6.61
C GLU A 176 1.39 -11.11 -5.68
N ASP A 177 2.12 -11.54 -4.65
CA ASP A 177 1.62 -12.47 -3.63
C ASP A 177 0.46 -11.85 -2.86
N HIS A 178 0.59 -10.56 -2.54
CA HIS A 178 -0.44 -9.84 -1.82
C HIS A 178 -1.75 -9.80 -2.62
N LEU A 179 -1.69 -9.42 -3.90
CA LEU A 179 -2.88 -9.42 -4.75
C LEU A 179 -3.46 -10.83 -4.88
N THR A 180 -2.63 -11.83 -5.15
CA THR A 180 -3.08 -13.23 -5.32
C THR A 180 -3.82 -13.72 -4.08
N ARG A 181 -3.25 -13.48 -2.88
CA ARG A 181 -3.89 -13.82 -1.60
C ARG A 181 -5.19 -13.04 -1.39
N ALA A 182 -5.25 -11.79 -1.82
CA ALA A 182 -6.47 -10.99 -1.69
C ALA A 182 -7.58 -11.50 -2.62
N LEU A 183 -7.26 -11.87 -3.87
CA LEU A 183 -8.19 -12.48 -4.81
C LEU A 183 -8.72 -13.82 -4.26
N LEU A 184 -7.82 -14.70 -3.81
CA LEU A 184 -8.21 -15.97 -3.20
C LEU A 184 -9.08 -15.78 -1.97
N ARG A 185 -8.83 -14.74 -1.16
CA ARG A 185 -9.67 -14.44 0.01
C ARG A 185 -11.08 -14.01 -0.38
N ASP A 186 -11.22 -13.22 -1.45
CA ASP A 186 -12.52 -12.83 -1.99
C ASP A 186 -13.27 -14.04 -2.56
N GLN A 187 -12.57 -14.90 -3.31
CA GLN A 187 -13.11 -16.18 -3.77
C GLN A 187 -13.56 -17.05 -2.60
N PHE A 188 -12.79 -17.13 -1.51
CA PHE A 188 -13.16 -17.91 -0.34
C PHE A 188 -14.39 -17.35 0.39
N ASN A 189 -14.48 -16.03 0.52
CA ASN A 189 -15.66 -15.37 1.09
C ASN A 189 -16.91 -15.65 0.26
N THR A 190 -16.77 -15.66 -1.07
CA THR A 190 -17.86 -16.00 -2.01
C THR A 190 -18.23 -17.47 -1.88
N PHE A 191 -17.25 -18.37 -1.93
CA PHE A 191 -17.41 -19.80 -1.74
C PHE A 191 -18.21 -20.11 -0.47
N LYS A 192 -17.82 -19.53 0.69
CA LYS A 192 -18.56 -19.69 1.95
C LYS A 192 -20.02 -19.26 1.86
N ARG A 193 -20.30 -18.13 1.22
CA ARG A 193 -21.67 -17.62 1.08
C ARG A 193 -22.51 -18.54 0.21
N THR A 194 -21.94 -19.09 -0.86
CA THR A 194 -22.64 -20.01 -1.77
C THR A 194 -22.79 -21.42 -1.19
N SER A 195 -21.81 -21.90 -0.41
CA SER A 195 -21.82 -23.25 0.15
C SER A 195 -22.66 -23.38 1.43
N LEU A 196 -22.86 -22.27 2.17
CA LEU A 196 -23.72 -22.22 3.38
C LEU A 196 -25.16 -21.79 3.08
N ALA A 197 -25.48 -21.47 1.82
CA ALA A 197 -26.84 -21.14 1.37
C ALA A 197 -27.65 -22.39 0.95
N VAL A 198 -27.12 -23.59 1.18
CA VAL A 198 -27.76 -24.89 0.95
C VAL A 198 -28.06 -25.57 2.27
#